data_AF-A0A3C0JA82-F1
#
_entry.id   AF-A0A3C0JA82-F1
#
_cell.length_a   1.000
_cell.length_b   1.000
_cell.length_c   1.000
_cell.angle_alpha   90.00
_cell.angle_beta   90.00
_cell.angle_gamma   90.00
#
_symmetry.space_group_name_H-M   'P 1'
#
loop_
_entity.id
_entity.type
_entity.pdbx_description
1 polymer ?
#
loop_
_entity_poly.entity_id
_entity_poly.type
_entity_poly.pdbx_seq_one_letter_code
_entity_poly.pdbx_strand_id
1 'polypeptide(L)' 'MCLVALAWKTHPHWRLFMVGNRDEFHARPTAPLQRWPPPHDNVIAGRDLRSGGSWMGVNLRGQAAVVTNVRDP' A
#
# COMPACT_ATOMS: atom_id res chain seq x y z
N MET A 1 5.94 -4.29 14.34
CA MET A 1 4.47 -4.17 14.30
C MET A 1 4.10 -3.30 13.12
N CYS A 2 3.10 -3.66 12.30
CA CYS A 2 2.61 -2.77 11.24
C CYS A 2 1.61 -1.76 11.84
N LEU A 3 1.64 -0.53 11.38
CA LEU A 3 0.72 0.53 11.74
C LEU A 3 0.13 1.15 10.48
N VAL A 4 -1.15 1.51 10.55
CA VAL A 4 -1.83 2.30 9.53
C VAL A 4 -2.52 3.47 10.22
N ALA A 5 -2.25 4.67 9.75
CA ALA A 5 -2.97 5.89 10.13
C ALA A 5 -3.85 6.34 8.96
N LEU A 6 -5.09 6.73 9.27
CA LEU A 6 -6.09 7.13 8.29
C LEU A 6 -6.68 8.48 8.70
N ALA A 7 -6.80 9.39 7.74
CA ALA A 7 -7.55 10.63 7.91
C ALA A 7 -8.59 10.72 6.79
N TRP A 8 -9.86 10.59 7.16
CA TRP A 8 -10.98 10.54 6.21
C TRP A 8 -11.80 11.83 6.28
N LYS A 9 -11.90 12.55 5.16
CA LYS A 9 -12.60 13.83 5.02
C LYS A 9 -12.16 14.90 6.02
N THR A 10 -10.91 14.87 6.44
CA THR A 10 -10.33 15.82 7.40
C THR A 10 -9.59 16.99 6.74
N HIS A 11 -9.44 16.98 5.41
CA HIS A 11 -8.70 17.99 4.67
C HIS A 11 -9.53 18.54 3.50
N PRO A 12 -9.44 19.85 3.18
CA PRO A 12 -10.26 20.47 2.13
C PRO A 12 -10.04 19.90 0.73
N HIS A 13 -8.82 19.45 0.40
CA HIS A 13 -8.46 19.00 -0.95
C HIS A 13 -8.46 17.48 -1.16
N TRP A 14 -8.31 16.66 -0.11
CA TRP A 14 -8.13 15.21 -0.25
C TRP A 14 -9.12 14.47 0.63
N ARG A 15 -9.87 13.54 0.03
CA ARG A 15 -10.91 12.76 0.74
C ARG A 15 -10.28 11.77 1.72
N LEU A 16 -9.11 11.23 1.41
CA LEU A 16 -8.41 10.24 2.21
C LEU A 16 -6.91 10.53 2.23
N PHE A 17 -6.35 10.55 3.43
CA PHE A 17 -4.94 10.30 3.67
C PHE A 17 -4.77 8.94 4.32
N MET A 18 -3.79 8.19 3.85
CA MET A 18 -3.39 6.92 4.44
C MET A 18 -1.87 6.91 4.51
N VAL A 19 -1.35 6.53 5.68
CA VAL A 19 0.08 6.32 5.89
C VAL A 19 0.24 4.98 6.59
N GLY A 20 1.08 4.13 6.04
CA GLY A 20 1.36 2.81 6.60
C GLY A 20 2.85 2.65 6.90
N ASN A 21 3.18 2.04 8.03
CA ASN A 21 4.48 1.44 8.24
C ASN A 21 4.33 -0.09 8.10
N ARG A 22 5.23 -0.69 7.34
CA ARG A 22 5.40 -2.14 7.28
C ARG A 22 6.58 -2.50 8.17
N ASP A 23 6.35 -3.41 9.11
CA ASP A 23 7.44 -4.07 9.83
C ASP A 23 7.83 -5.35 9.07
N GLU A 24 8.98 -5.30 8.42
CA GLU A 24 9.49 -6.31 7.51
C GLU A 24 11.01 -6.16 7.39
N PHE A 25 11.70 -7.21 6.94
CA PHE A 25 13.16 -7.17 6.77
C PHE A 25 13.58 -6.11 5.75
N HIS A 26 14.52 -5.25 6.12
CA HIS A 26 15.10 -4.23 5.24
C HIS A 26 15.68 -4.82 3.93
N ALA A 27 16.22 -6.03 3.99
CA ALA A 27 16.80 -6.71 2.82
C ALA A 27 15.73 -7.33 1.89
N ARG A 28 14.44 -7.30 2.24
CA ARG A 28 13.39 -7.83 1.38
C ARG A 28 13.31 -6.98 0.11
N PRO A 29 13.48 -7.57 -1.09
CA PRO A 29 13.52 -6.79 -2.32
C PRO A 29 12.15 -6.23 -2.67
N THR A 30 12.09 -4.93 -2.97
CA THR A 30 10.86 -4.23 -3.37
C THR A 30 11.13 -3.30 -4.53
N ALA A 31 10.14 -3.12 -5.40
CA ALA A 31 10.12 -2.05 -6.37
C ALA A 31 9.47 -0.80 -5.76
N PRO A 32 9.94 0.41 -6.10
CA PRO A 32 9.39 1.66 -5.60
C PRO A 32 7.93 1.85 -6.03
N LEU A 33 7.26 2.83 -5.41
CA LEU A 33 5.91 3.23 -5.79
C LEU A 33 5.88 3.62 -7.27
N GLN A 34 5.07 2.90 -8.03
CA GLN A 34 4.86 3.18 -9.45
C GLN A 34 3.51 2.64 -9.91
N ARG A 35 3.09 3.06 -11.10
CA ARG A 35 2.03 2.35 -11.81
C ARG A 35 2.58 0.99 -12.26
N TRP A 36 1.85 -0.07 -12.01
CA TRP A 36 2.28 -1.42 -12.38
C TRP A 36 2.21 -1.62 -13.91
N PRO A 37 2.98 -2.57 -14.47
CA PRO A 37 2.88 -2.89 -15.89
C PRO A 37 1.57 -3.65 -16.20
N PRO A 38 1.16 -3.71 -17.48
CA PRO A 38 0.05 -4.55 -17.93
C PRO A 38 0.21 -6.00 -17.45
N PRO A 39 -0.88 -6.70 -17.09
CA PRO A 39 -2.29 -6.28 -17.18
C PRO A 39 -2.82 -5.52 -15.94
N HIS A 40 -1.95 -5.10 -15.02
CA HIS A 40 -2.34 -4.48 -13.73
C HIS A 40 -2.05 -2.97 -13.69
N ASP A 41 -2.07 -2.31 -14.84
CA ASP A 41 -1.76 -0.87 -14.99
C ASP A 41 -2.77 0.06 -14.29
N ASN A 42 -3.88 -0.50 -13.82
CA ASN A 42 -4.82 0.19 -12.94
C ASN A 42 -4.33 0.33 -11.49
N VAL A 43 -3.24 -0.35 -11.08
CA VAL A 43 -2.69 -0.33 -9.72
C VAL A 43 -1.51 0.64 -9.62
N ILE A 44 -1.51 1.46 -8.57
CA ILE A 44 -0.39 2.32 -8.17
C ILE A 44 0.04 1.91 -6.78
N ALA A 45 1.19 1.23 -6.69
CA ALA A 45 1.70 0.67 -5.45
C ALA A 45 3.20 0.36 -5.58
N GLY A 46 3.92 0.27 -4.44
CA GLY A 46 5.18 -0.47 -4.41
C GLY A 46 4.92 -1.96 -4.64
N ARG A 47 5.91 -2.71 -5.10
CA ARG A 47 5.76 -4.16 -5.37
C ARG A 47 6.76 -4.98 -4.57
N ASP A 48 6.28 -5.97 -3.84
CA ASP A 48 7.13 -7.00 -3.26
C ASP A 48 7.70 -7.88 -4.38
N LEU A 49 9.01 -7.87 -4.57
CA LEU A 49 9.64 -8.65 -5.64
C LEU A 49 9.82 -10.12 -5.25
N ARG A 50 9.62 -10.47 -3.97
CA ARG A 50 9.67 -11.85 -3.50
C ARG A 50 8.33 -12.56 -3.70
N SER A 51 7.21 -11.96 -3.30
CA SER A 51 5.87 -12.58 -3.40
C SER A 51 4.98 -11.98 -4.49
N GLY A 52 5.44 -10.94 -5.20
CA GLY A 52 4.78 -10.37 -6.38
C GLY A 52 3.62 -9.39 -6.09
N GLY A 53 3.23 -9.22 -4.83
CA GLY A 53 2.09 -8.40 -4.39
C GLY A 53 2.47 -7.00 -3.88
N SER A 54 1.60 -6.41 -3.05
CA SER A 54 1.86 -5.13 -2.36
C SER A 54 1.29 -5.14 -0.94
N TRP A 55 1.86 -4.32 -0.07
CA TRP A 55 1.33 -4.07 1.28
C TRP A 55 0.39 -2.87 1.34
N MET A 56 0.50 -1.92 0.41
CA MET A 56 -0.36 -0.75 0.37
C MET A 56 -0.39 -0.18 -1.04
N GLY A 57 -1.58 0.18 -1.51
CA GLY A 57 -1.73 0.75 -2.84
C GLY A 57 -3.12 1.31 -3.09
N VAL A 58 -3.24 1.99 -4.22
CA VAL A 58 -4.51 2.51 -4.73
C VAL A 58 -4.70 2.05 -6.17
N ASN A 59 -5.92 2.18 -6.67
CA ASN A 59 -6.18 2.01 -8.10
C ASN A 59 -6.84 3.25 -8.71
N LEU A 60 -6.90 3.27 -10.04
CA LEU A 60 -7.48 4.38 -10.81
C LEU A 60 -8.99 4.56 -10.62
N ARG A 61 -9.67 3.61 -9.95
CA ARG A 61 -11.09 3.73 -9.56
C ARG A 61 -11.28 4.37 -8.17
N GLY A 62 -10.19 4.79 -7.53
CA GLY A 62 -10.23 5.40 -6.19
C GLY A 62 -10.38 4.41 -5.05
N GLN A 63 -10.09 3.12 -5.29
CA GLN A 63 -10.07 2.10 -4.23
C GLN A 63 -8.67 2.08 -3.61
N ALA A 64 -8.59 2.03 -2.28
CA ALA A 64 -7.35 1.89 -1.53
C ALA A 64 -7.35 0.55 -0.77
N ALA A 65 -6.18 -0.08 -0.67
CA ALA A 65 -6.01 -1.32 0.08
C ALA A 65 -4.69 -1.28 0.86
N VAL A 66 -4.69 -1.92 2.03
CA VAL A 66 -3.50 -2.10 2.87
C VAL A 66 -3.56 -3.46 3.54
N VAL A 67 -2.41 -4.13 3.66
CA VAL A 67 -2.25 -5.43 4.32
C VAL A 67 -1.50 -5.23 5.62
N THR A 68 -2.19 -5.45 6.73
CA THR A 68 -1.59 -5.46 8.07
C THR A 68 -1.23 -6.88 8.47
N ASN A 69 -0.20 -7.03 9.31
CA ASN A 69 0.08 -8.32 9.92
C ASN A 69 -1.11 -8.73 10.80
N VAL A 70 -1.53 -9.98 10.68
CA VAL A 70 -2.39 -10.62 11.67
C VAL A 70 -1.48 -11.05 12.83
N ARG A 71 -1.81 -10.66 14.06
CA ARG A 71 -1.25 -11.33 15.23
C ARG A 71 -2.19 -12.49 15.54
N ASP A 72 -1.66 -13.71 15.49
CA ASP A 72 -2.32 -14.85 16.13
C ASP A 72 -2.23 -14.62 17.65
N PRO A 73 -3.35 -14.54 18.38
CA PRO A 73 -3.34 -14.38 19.83
C PRO A 73 -2.77 -15.59 20.57
#